data_AF-A0A7K7N873-F1
#
_entry.id   AF-A0A7K7N873-F1
#
_cell.length_a   1.000
_cell.length_b   1.000
_cell.length_c   1.000
_cell.angle_alpha   90.00
_cell.angle_beta   90.00
_cell.angle_gamma   90.00
#
_symmetry.space_group_name_H-M   'P 1'
#
loop_
_entity.id
_entity.type
_entity.pdbx_description
1 polymer ?
#
loop_
_entity_poly.entity_id
_entity_poly.type
_entity_poly.pdbx_seq_one_letter_code
_entity_poly.pdbx_strand_id
1 'polypeptide(L)'
;MGEPQQVSALPPPPMQYIKEYTDENIRKGLAPKPPPPVKDSYMMFGNQFQCDDLIIRPLESQGIERLHPMQFDHKKELRKLNMSILVNFLDLLDILIRSPGSIKREEKLEDLKLLFVHVHHLINEYRPHQARETLRVMMEVQKRQRLETAERFQKHLERVVEMIQNCLASLPDDLPHSEGGLRVKTEAMDADDGSNCIGQSEKQRERSGGKRDQVLDKDAAMCSIIDEMT
;
A
#
# COMPACT_ATOMS: atom_id res chain seq x y z
N MET A 1 -48.55 36.45 -7.72
CA MET A 1 -47.97 35.27 -7.04
C MET A 1 -46.58 35.09 -7.61
N GLY A 2 -45.53 35.53 -6.91
CA GLY A 2 -44.15 35.31 -7.33
C GLY A 2 -43.73 33.91 -6.89
N GLU A 3 -43.29 33.07 -7.82
CA GLU A 3 -42.77 31.75 -7.48
C GLU A 3 -41.52 31.88 -6.60
N PRO A 4 -41.37 31.04 -5.56
CA PRO A 4 -40.20 31.08 -4.70
C PRO A 4 -38.97 30.68 -5.49
N GLN A 5 -38.06 31.63 -5.67
CA GLN A 5 -36.78 31.43 -6.33
C GLN A 5 -35.99 30.38 -5.54
N GLN A 6 -35.83 29.19 -6.13
CA GLN A 6 -35.03 28.11 -5.54
C GLN A 6 -33.57 28.58 -5.46
N VAL A 7 -33.14 28.99 -4.27
CA VAL A 7 -31.74 29.29 -4.00
C VAL A 7 -31.07 27.97 -3.65
N SER A 8 -30.18 27.50 -4.52
CA SER A 8 -29.33 26.33 -4.23
C SER A 8 -28.47 26.62 -3.00
N ALA A 9 -28.40 25.66 -2.07
CA ALA A 9 -27.59 25.75 -0.86
C ALA A 9 -26.08 25.60 -1.11
N LEU A 10 -25.69 25.21 -2.33
CA LEU A 10 -24.30 24.99 -2.73
C LEU A 10 -23.78 26.15 -3.57
N PRO A 11 -22.50 26.54 -3.40
CA PRO A 11 -21.91 27.60 -4.22
C PRO A 11 -21.98 27.21 -5.70
N PRO A 12 -22.31 28.17 -6.59
CA PRO A 12 -22.27 27.91 -8.02
C PRO A 12 -20.84 27.53 -8.42
N PRO A 13 -20.68 26.66 -9.43
CA PRO A 13 -19.36 26.25 -9.83
C PRO A 13 -18.57 27.46 -10.37
N PRO A 14 -17.23 27.41 -10.40
CA PRO A 14 -16.40 28.52 -10.85
C PRO A 14 -16.66 28.90 -12.33
N MET A 15 -17.61 29.80 -12.57
CA MET A 15 -18.07 30.17 -13.90
C MET A 15 -16.98 30.79 -14.79
N GLN A 16 -15.92 31.35 -14.18
CA GLN A 16 -14.75 31.85 -14.87
C GLN A 16 -14.00 30.75 -15.64
N TYR A 17 -14.01 29.51 -15.14
CA TYR A 17 -13.35 28.39 -15.81
C TYR A 17 -14.30 27.69 -16.77
N ILE A 18 -15.55 27.43 -16.35
CA ILE A 18 -16.50 26.64 -17.13
C ILE A 18 -16.85 27.28 -18.47
N LYS A 19 -16.95 28.61 -18.53
CA LYS A 19 -17.27 29.34 -19.77
C LYS A 19 -16.25 29.12 -20.89
N GLU A 20 -15.00 28.82 -20.53
CA GLU A 20 -13.92 28.62 -21.50
C GLU A 20 -13.95 27.21 -22.13
N TYR A 21 -14.64 26.24 -21.50
CA TYR A 21 -14.78 24.86 -21.98
C TYR A 21 -16.02 24.68 -22.85
N THR A 22 -16.05 25.32 -24.02
CA THR A 22 -17.04 25.07 -25.08
C THR A 22 -16.55 24.04 -26.08
N ASP A 23 -17.45 23.32 -26.76
CA ASP A 23 -17.09 22.34 -27.81
C ASP A 23 -16.21 22.96 -28.91
N GLU A 24 -16.46 24.23 -29.24
CA GLU A 24 -15.68 24.97 -30.22
C GLU A 24 -14.26 25.26 -29.73
N ASN A 25 -14.10 25.71 -28.47
CA ASN A 25 -12.80 26.00 -27.88
C ASN A 25 -11.98 24.72 -27.66
N ILE A 26 -12.63 23.61 -27.30
CA ILE A 26 -11.99 22.30 -27.16
C ILE A 26 -11.47 21.84 -28.52
N ARG A 27 -12.32 21.91 -29.57
CA ARG A 27 -11.92 21.53 -30.93
C ARG A 27 -10.77 22.38 -31.48
N LYS A 28 -10.73 23.67 -31.12
CA LYS A 28 -9.66 24.60 -31.50
C LYS A 28 -8.43 24.55 -30.59
N GLY A 29 -8.46 23.76 -29.50
CA GLY A 29 -7.37 23.70 -28.51
C GLY A 29 -7.15 24.99 -27.71
N LEU A 30 -8.16 25.87 -27.67
CA LEU A 30 -8.14 27.14 -26.93
C LEU A 30 -8.58 27.00 -25.48
N ALA A 31 -9.14 25.85 -25.11
CA ALA A 31 -9.52 25.57 -23.73
C ALA A 31 -8.28 25.64 -22.81
N PRO A 32 -8.36 26.35 -21.67
CA PRO A 32 -7.23 26.51 -20.77
C PRO A 32 -6.77 25.15 -20.23
N LYS A 33 -5.46 24.95 -20.20
CA LYS A 33 -4.85 23.78 -19.55
C LYS A 33 -5.01 23.91 -18.03
N PRO A 34 -5.04 22.79 -17.28
CA PRO A 34 -5.05 22.85 -15.83
C PRO A 34 -3.85 23.66 -15.32
N PRO A 35 -4.01 24.41 -14.21
CA PRO A 35 -2.93 25.17 -13.63
C PRO A 35 -1.75 24.24 -13.29
N PRO A 36 -0.50 24.73 -13.42
CA PRO A 36 0.66 23.94 -13.05
C PRO A 36 0.60 23.57 -11.56
N PRO A 37 1.14 22.41 -11.15
CA PRO A 37 1.24 22.05 -9.74
C PRO A 37 1.96 23.14 -8.96
N VAL A 38 1.42 23.48 -7.79
CA VAL A 38 2.08 24.37 -6.82
C VAL A 38 3.35 23.67 -6.36
N LYS A 39 4.50 24.36 -6.43
CA LYS A 39 5.80 23.80 -6.07
C LYS A 39 6.31 24.24 -4.70
N ASP A 40 5.78 25.35 -4.18
CA ASP A 40 6.33 25.98 -2.97
C ASP A 40 5.51 25.54 -1.75
N SER A 41 4.43 26.26 -1.47
CA SER A 41 3.53 25.98 -0.35
C SER A 41 2.07 26.17 -0.72
N TYR A 42 1.20 25.38 -0.10
CA TYR A 42 -0.24 25.47 -0.27
C TYR A 42 -0.94 25.48 1.09
N MET A 43 -2.11 26.12 1.16
CA MET A 43 -2.96 26.05 2.34
C MET A 43 -3.99 24.96 2.20
N MET A 44 -4.10 24.11 3.21
CA MET A 44 -5.10 23.06 3.30
C MET A 44 -5.71 23.08 4.69
N PHE A 45 -7.02 23.34 4.76
CA PHE A 45 -7.78 23.47 6.01
C PHE A 45 -7.17 24.47 7.01
N GLY A 46 -6.66 25.60 6.50
CA GLY A 46 -6.04 26.65 7.32
C GLY A 46 -4.59 26.37 7.75
N ASN A 47 -4.02 25.23 7.35
CA ASN A 47 -2.62 24.90 7.61
C ASN A 47 -1.78 25.13 6.35
N GLN A 48 -0.64 25.80 6.48
CA GLN A 48 0.32 25.99 5.38
C GLN A 48 1.23 24.76 5.28
N PHE A 49 1.23 24.07 4.14
CA PHE A 49 2.07 22.92 3.80
C PHE A 49 3.13 23.32 2.80
N GLN A 50 4.37 22.83 2.96
CA GLN A 50 5.37 22.88 1.90
C GLN A 50 5.36 21.58 1.10
N CYS A 51 5.68 21.67 -0.19
CA CYS A 51 5.69 20.51 -1.08
C CYS A 51 6.83 19.51 -0.75
N ASP A 52 7.93 20.00 -0.19
CA ASP A 52 9.11 19.18 0.15
C ASP A 52 9.08 18.64 1.60
N ASP A 53 8.11 19.07 2.42
CA ASP A 53 7.99 18.60 3.78
C ASP A 53 7.63 17.10 3.81
N LEU A 54 8.20 16.39 4.78
CA LEU A 54 7.73 15.06 5.15
C LEU A 54 6.21 15.13 5.37
N ILE A 55 5.48 14.17 4.78
CA ILE A 55 4.01 14.06 4.91
C ILE A 55 3.57 14.18 6.39
N ILE A 56 4.44 13.72 7.30
CA ILE A 56 4.25 13.81 8.74
C ILE A 56 5.27 14.80 9.27
N ARG A 57 4.78 15.96 9.72
CA ARG A 57 5.65 16.99 10.30
C ARG A 57 6.21 16.55 11.64
N PRO A 58 7.50 16.77 11.92
CA PRO A 58 8.10 16.50 13.21
C PRO A 58 7.39 17.28 14.33
N LEU A 59 7.28 16.67 15.51
CA LEU A 59 6.67 17.29 16.69
C LEU A 59 7.33 18.64 17.04
N GLU A 60 8.65 18.74 16.84
CA GLU A 60 9.45 19.93 17.12
C GLU A 60 9.04 21.13 16.25
N SER A 61 8.66 20.87 14.99
CA SER A 61 8.19 21.91 14.07
C SER A 61 6.84 22.50 14.50
N GLN A 62 6.12 21.80 15.38
CA GLN A 62 4.85 22.22 15.96
C GLN A 62 5.02 22.80 17.37
N GLY A 63 6.26 22.97 17.84
CA GLY A 63 6.58 23.46 19.18
C GLY A 63 6.34 22.41 20.28
N ILE A 64 6.26 21.13 19.93
CA ILE A 64 6.02 20.04 20.89
C ILE A 64 7.34 19.31 21.15
N GLU A 65 7.76 19.27 22.41
CA GLU A 65 8.98 18.56 22.81
C GLU A 65 8.80 17.05 22.69
N ARG A 66 9.79 16.36 22.13
CA ARG A 66 9.73 14.92 21.88
C ARG A 66 9.93 14.13 23.18
N LEU A 67 9.00 13.22 23.49
CA LEU A 67 9.09 12.33 24.67
C LEU A 67 9.94 11.06 24.48
N HIS A 68 10.46 10.81 23.27
CA HIS A 68 11.21 9.61 22.91
C HIS A 68 12.55 9.97 22.20
N PRO A 69 13.59 9.12 22.29
CA PRO A 69 14.88 9.39 21.64
C PRO A 69 14.76 9.33 20.10
N MET A 70 15.72 9.87 19.36
CA MET A 70 15.65 9.87 17.87
C MET A 70 15.75 8.47 17.23
N GLN A 71 16.41 7.54 17.91
CA GLN A 71 16.45 6.13 17.51
C GLN A 71 15.72 5.29 18.54
N PHE A 72 14.67 4.60 18.10
CA PHE A 72 13.82 3.81 18.97
C PHE A 72 13.07 2.73 18.20
N ASP A 73 12.56 1.76 18.94
CA ASP A 73 11.63 0.76 18.43
C ASP A 73 10.20 1.29 18.59
N HIS A 74 9.53 1.56 17.46
CA HIS A 74 8.17 2.10 17.41
C HIS A 74 7.19 1.28 18.27
N LYS A 75 7.33 -0.06 18.29
CA LYS A 75 6.44 -0.93 19.06
C LYS A 75 6.66 -0.77 20.56
N LYS A 76 7.91 -0.62 20.99
CA LYS A 76 8.24 -0.42 22.41
C LYS A 76 7.80 0.94 22.90
N GLU A 77 8.07 2.00 22.13
CA GLU A 77 7.66 3.36 22.51
C GLU A 77 6.13 3.50 22.51
N LEU A 78 5.42 2.92 21.54
CA LEU A 78 3.96 2.93 21.54
C LEU A 78 3.38 2.23 22.78
N ARG A 79 3.98 1.10 23.20
CA ARG A 79 3.58 0.40 24.44
C ARG A 79 3.85 1.25 25.68
N LYS A 80 5.02 1.90 25.75
CA LYS A 80 5.40 2.78 26.86
C LYS A 80 4.43 3.96 26.97
N LEU A 81 4.11 4.63 25.86
CA LEU A 81 3.13 5.71 25.84
C LEU A 81 1.73 5.23 26.26
N ASN A 82 1.30 4.06 25.79
CA ASN A 82 0.00 3.48 26.19
C ASN A 82 -0.07 3.21 27.71
N MET A 83 1.00 2.64 28.30
CA MET A 83 1.08 2.46 29.75
C MET A 83 1.10 3.82 30.48
N SER A 84 1.82 4.80 29.94
CA SER A 84 1.85 6.17 30.50
C SER A 84 0.47 6.83 30.50
N ILE A 85 -0.31 6.65 29.43
CA ILE A 85 -1.71 7.15 29.34
C ILE A 85 -2.57 6.49 30.40
N LEU A 86 -2.46 5.16 30.58
CA LEU A 86 -3.23 4.44 31.58
C LEU A 86 -2.94 4.94 32.99
N VAL A 87 -1.66 5.10 33.35
CA VAL A 87 -1.27 5.61 34.66
C VAL A 87 -1.76 7.04 34.86
N ASN A 88 -1.60 7.92 33.86
CA ASN A 88 -2.11 9.29 33.93
C ASN A 88 -3.64 9.35 34.12
N PHE A 89 -4.37 8.45 33.47
CA PHE A 89 -5.82 8.36 33.63
C PHE A 89 -6.21 7.91 35.05
N LEU A 90 -5.49 6.94 35.62
CA LEU A 90 -5.73 6.51 37.01
C LEU A 90 -5.42 7.63 38.01
N ASP A 91 -4.32 8.38 37.80
CA ASP A 91 -3.99 9.56 38.61
C ASP A 91 -5.09 10.62 38.54
N LEU A 92 -5.61 10.87 37.33
CA LEU A 92 -6.71 11.81 37.12
C LEU A 92 -7.97 11.36 37.87
N LEU A 93 -8.31 10.08 37.85
CA LEU A 93 -9.44 9.54 38.62
C LEU A 93 -9.24 9.75 40.13
N ASP A 94 -8.06 9.49 40.67
CA ASP A 94 -7.76 9.72 42.11
C ASP A 94 -7.90 11.20 42.48
N ILE A 95 -7.44 12.12 41.62
CA ILE A 95 -7.62 13.57 41.80
C ILE A 95 -9.10 13.94 41.79
N LEU A 96 -9.89 13.40 40.86
CA LEU A 96 -11.32 13.69 40.78
C LEU A 96 -12.09 13.20 42.02
N ILE A 97 -11.69 12.07 42.61
CA ILE A 97 -12.28 11.54 43.84
C ILE A 97 -11.90 12.41 45.05
N ARG A 98 -10.63 12.82 45.15
CA ARG A 98 -10.11 13.55 46.32
C ARG A 98 -10.40 15.05 46.30
N SER A 99 -10.20 15.69 45.14
CA SER A 99 -10.28 17.14 44.99
C SER A 99 -10.61 17.53 43.53
N PRO A 100 -11.88 17.47 43.13
CA PRO A 100 -12.28 17.69 41.74
C PRO A 100 -12.07 19.13 41.23
N GLY A 101 -11.96 20.11 42.13
CA GLY A 101 -11.70 21.52 41.81
C GLY A 101 -10.23 21.92 41.83
N SER A 102 -9.31 20.97 42.00
CA SER A 102 -7.88 21.26 42.04
C SER A 102 -7.31 21.58 40.65
N ILE A 103 -6.35 22.50 40.57
CA ILE A 103 -5.59 22.80 39.35
C ILE A 103 -4.84 21.58 38.79
N LYS A 104 -4.51 20.62 39.67
CA LYS A 104 -3.89 19.32 39.30
C LYS A 104 -4.72 18.53 38.29
N ARG A 105 -6.05 18.72 38.28
CA ARG A 105 -6.94 18.12 37.28
C ARG A 105 -6.60 18.61 35.87
N GLU A 106 -6.40 19.91 35.73
CA GLU A 106 -6.14 20.55 34.44
C GLU A 106 -4.73 20.23 33.95
N GLU A 107 -3.74 20.21 34.86
CA GLU A 107 -2.38 19.75 34.56
C GLU A 107 -2.38 18.31 34.00
N LYS A 108 -3.08 17.38 34.67
CA LYS A 108 -3.19 15.98 34.21
C LYS A 108 -3.95 15.85 32.89
N LEU A 109 -4.88 16.75 32.60
CA LEU A 109 -5.61 16.74 31.34
C LEU A 109 -4.70 17.18 30.17
N GLU A 110 -3.87 18.21 30.38
CA GLU A 110 -2.89 18.64 29.38
C GLU A 110 -1.78 17.58 29.19
N ASP A 111 -1.31 16.92 30.26
CA ASP A 111 -0.38 15.78 30.16
C ASP A 111 -0.97 14.66 29.28
N LEU A 112 -2.24 14.31 29.53
CA LEU A 112 -2.94 13.27 28.78
C LEU A 112 -3.12 13.65 27.31
N LYS A 113 -3.47 14.91 27.02
CA LYS A 113 -3.57 15.45 25.67
C LYS A 113 -2.22 15.37 24.94
N LEU A 114 -1.13 15.75 25.62
CA LEU A 114 0.23 15.65 25.08
C LEU A 114 0.58 14.20 24.73
N LEU A 115 0.30 13.25 25.65
CA LEU A 115 0.54 11.82 25.40
C LEU A 115 -0.23 11.31 24.16
N PHE A 116 -1.48 11.72 23.98
CA PHE A 116 -2.25 11.34 22.79
C PHE A 116 -1.68 11.93 21.50
N VAL A 117 -1.22 13.19 21.50
CA VAL A 117 -0.54 13.78 20.34
C VAL A 117 0.71 12.97 19.96
N HIS A 118 1.51 12.56 20.94
CA HIS A 118 2.69 11.71 20.67
C HIS A 118 2.31 10.32 20.13
N VAL A 119 1.26 9.68 20.66
CA VAL A 119 0.77 8.40 20.13
C VAL A 119 0.30 8.55 18.68
N HIS A 120 -0.45 9.61 18.37
CA HIS A 120 -0.90 9.87 17.01
C HIS A 120 0.27 10.08 16.05
N HIS A 121 1.26 10.87 16.46
CA HIS A 121 2.46 11.08 15.66
C HIS A 121 3.20 9.77 15.38
N LEU A 122 3.43 8.95 16.41
CA LEU A 122 4.12 7.66 16.28
C LEU A 122 3.40 6.68 15.34
N ILE A 123 2.06 6.65 15.41
CA ILE A 123 1.23 5.84 14.50
C ILE A 123 1.34 6.37 13.07
N ASN A 124 1.34 7.69 12.91
CA ASN A 124 1.48 8.32 11.61
C ASN A 124 2.83 7.96 10.99
N GLU A 125 3.93 8.08 11.73
CA GLU A 125 5.29 7.71 11.27
C GLU A 125 5.36 6.25 10.78
N TYR A 126 4.53 5.36 11.32
CA TYR A 126 4.46 3.97 10.92
C TYR A 126 3.62 3.71 9.65
N ARG A 127 2.83 4.68 9.17
CA ARG A 127 1.95 4.53 7.98
C ARG A 127 2.70 4.17 6.69
N PRO A 128 3.85 4.79 6.35
CA PRO A 128 4.58 4.42 5.13
C PRO A 128 5.07 2.97 5.16
N HIS A 129 5.51 2.49 6.33
CA HIS A 129 5.86 1.08 6.51
C HIS A 129 4.62 0.18 6.30
N GLN A 130 3.49 0.51 6.92
CA GLN A 130 2.23 -0.22 6.73
C GLN A 130 1.80 -0.26 5.24
N ALA A 131 1.94 0.83 4.51
CA ALA A 131 1.60 0.91 3.09
C ALA A 131 2.47 -0.04 2.25
N ARG A 132 3.79 -0.08 2.52
CA ARG A 132 4.72 -1.01 1.85
C ARG A 132 4.35 -2.48 2.12
N GLU A 133 4.06 -2.85 3.36
CA GLU A 133 3.66 -4.22 3.69
C GLU A 133 2.31 -4.59 3.05
N THR A 134 1.37 -3.64 3.00
CA THR A 134 0.08 -3.83 2.31
C THR A 134 0.30 -4.08 0.81
N LEU A 135 1.18 -3.31 0.17
CA LEU A 135 1.55 -3.47 -1.23
C LEU A 135 2.21 -4.83 -1.49
N ARG A 136 3.14 -5.26 -0.62
CA ARG A 136 3.78 -6.59 -0.70
C ARG A 136 2.73 -7.70 -0.68
N VAL A 137 1.84 -7.69 0.32
CA VAL A 137 0.77 -8.71 0.44
C VAL A 137 -0.14 -8.69 -0.79
N MET A 138 -0.50 -7.52 -1.30
CA MET A 138 -1.31 -7.40 -2.51
C MET A 138 -0.61 -8.03 -3.72
N MET A 139 0.69 -7.77 -3.92
CA MET A 139 1.47 -8.35 -5.01
C MET A 139 1.62 -9.87 -4.88
N GLU A 140 1.79 -10.38 -3.65
CA GLU A 140 1.81 -11.83 -3.40
C GLU A 140 0.48 -12.50 -3.78
N VAL A 141 -0.64 -11.87 -3.44
CA VAL A 141 -1.97 -12.36 -3.84
C VAL A 141 -2.12 -12.36 -5.36
N GLN A 142 -1.71 -11.30 -6.05
CA GLN A 142 -1.76 -11.24 -7.52
C GLN A 142 -0.88 -12.32 -8.16
N LYS A 143 0.35 -12.52 -7.66
CA LYS A 143 1.25 -13.58 -8.12
C LYS A 143 0.61 -14.96 -7.96
N ARG A 144 0.04 -15.23 -6.78
CA ARG A 144 -0.64 -16.50 -6.49
C ARG A 144 -1.80 -16.74 -7.45
N GLN A 145 -2.66 -15.74 -7.66
CA GLN A 145 -3.79 -15.84 -8.60
C GLN A 145 -3.35 -16.12 -10.04
N ARG A 146 -2.27 -15.48 -10.50
CA ARG A 146 -1.70 -15.75 -11.84
C ARG A 146 -1.20 -17.19 -11.95
N LEU A 147 -0.48 -17.69 -10.95
CA LEU A 147 0.01 -19.07 -10.93
C LEU A 147 -1.13 -20.09 -10.89
N GLU A 148 -2.13 -19.89 -10.02
CA GLU A 148 -3.32 -20.75 -9.95
C GLU A 148 -4.09 -20.77 -11.27
N THR A 149 -4.17 -19.62 -11.95
CA THR A 149 -4.83 -19.50 -13.27
C THR A 149 -4.04 -20.24 -14.35
N ALA A 150 -2.71 -20.08 -14.40
CA ALA A 150 -1.86 -20.81 -15.34
C ALA A 150 -1.95 -22.33 -15.13
N GLU A 151 -1.94 -22.79 -13.87
CA GLU A 151 -2.10 -24.20 -13.54
C GLU A 151 -3.48 -24.73 -14.00
N ARG A 152 -4.56 -23.96 -13.82
CA ARG A 152 -5.89 -24.33 -14.33
C ARG A 152 -5.92 -24.43 -15.85
N PHE A 153 -5.29 -23.48 -16.55
CA PHE A 153 -5.18 -23.53 -18.01
C PHE A 153 -4.41 -24.76 -18.48
N GLN A 154 -3.29 -25.08 -17.83
CA GLN A 154 -2.49 -26.26 -18.15
C GLN A 154 -3.31 -27.56 -17.98
N LYS A 155 -4.02 -27.72 -16.86
CA LYS A 155 -4.93 -28.86 -16.63
C LYS A 155 -6.06 -28.95 -17.65
N HIS A 156 -6.54 -27.81 -18.14
CA HIS A 156 -7.57 -27.78 -19.20
C HIS A 156 -6.98 -28.24 -20.53
N LEU A 157 -5.77 -27.80 -20.87
CA LEU A 157 -5.08 -28.18 -22.10
C LEU A 157 -4.77 -29.68 -22.13
N GLU A 158 -4.26 -30.23 -21.03
CA GLU A 158 -4.01 -31.67 -20.88
C GLU A 158 -5.29 -32.49 -21.13
N ARG A 159 -6.41 -32.11 -20.52
CA ARG A 159 -7.70 -32.77 -20.77
C ARG A 159 -8.16 -32.69 -22.23
N VAL A 160 -7.96 -31.55 -22.90
CA VAL A 160 -8.32 -31.40 -24.31
C VAL A 160 -7.43 -32.29 -25.19
N VAL A 161 -6.12 -32.34 -24.90
CA VAL A 161 -5.19 -33.22 -25.62
C VAL A 161 -5.57 -34.69 -25.44
N GLU A 162 -5.87 -35.12 -24.21
CA GLU A 162 -6.35 -36.48 -23.92
C GLU A 162 -7.65 -36.80 -24.67
N MET A 163 -8.62 -35.88 -24.69
CA MET A 163 -9.85 -36.05 -25.46
C MET A 163 -9.59 -36.22 -26.96
N ILE A 164 -8.72 -35.40 -27.55
CA ILE A 164 -8.37 -35.48 -28.97
C ILE A 164 -7.68 -36.82 -29.27
N GLN A 165 -6.74 -37.26 -28.43
CA GLN A 165 -6.05 -38.54 -28.57
C GLN A 165 -7.02 -39.71 -28.50
N ASN A 166 -7.97 -39.68 -27.56
CA ASN A 166 -9.01 -40.71 -27.43
C ASN A 166 -9.93 -40.74 -28.66
N CYS A 167 -10.34 -39.58 -29.18
CA CYS A 167 -11.13 -39.52 -30.41
C CYS A 167 -10.36 -40.09 -31.62
N LEU A 168 -9.09 -39.73 -31.79
CA LEU A 168 -8.23 -40.27 -32.85
C LEU A 168 -8.09 -41.80 -32.76
N ALA A 169 -7.89 -42.34 -31.55
CA ALA A 169 -7.79 -43.78 -31.33
C ALA A 169 -9.11 -44.54 -31.58
N SER A 170 -10.25 -43.84 -31.51
CA SER A 170 -11.58 -44.42 -31.73
C SER A 170 -12.04 -44.41 -33.19
N LEU A 171 -11.30 -43.73 -34.10
CA LEU A 171 -11.61 -43.73 -35.52
C LEU A 171 -11.21 -45.07 -36.17
N PRO A 172 -12.06 -45.66 -37.03
CA PRO A 172 -11.72 -46.89 -37.76
C PRO A 172 -10.61 -46.63 -38.80
N ASP A 173 -9.68 -47.58 -38.94
CA ASP A 173 -8.45 -47.50 -39.75
C ASP A 173 -8.68 -47.54 -41.28
N ASP A 174 -9.94 -47.56 -41.73
CA ASP A 174 -10.31 -47.69 -43.14
C ASP A 174 -10.53 -46.33 -43.81
N LEU A 175 -9.43 -45.64 -44.12
CA LEU A 175 -9.40 -44.67 -45.22
C LEU A 175 -8.25 -45.03 -46.19
N PRO A 176 -8.51 -45.05 -47.51
CA PRO A 176 -7.47 -45.32 -48.50
C PRO A 176 -6.38 -44.26 -48.39
N HIS A 177 -5.13 -44.73 -48.35
CA HIS A 177 -3.93 -43.92 -48.14
C HIS A 177 -3.87 -42.76 -49.15
N SER A 178 -4.07 -41.54 -48.68
CA SER A 178 -3.60 -40.34 -49.37
C SER A 178 -2.43 -39.78 -48.57
N GLU A 179 -1.25 -39.89 -49.15
CA GLU A 179 0.00 -39.38 -48.61
C GLU A 179 -0.11 -37.90 -48.23
N GLY A 180 0.12 -37.60 -46.95
CA GLY A 180 0.07 -36.24 -46.42
C GLY A 180 0.13 -36.24 -44.90
N GLY A 181 1.24 -36.69 -44.33
CA GLY A 181 1.44 -36.79 -42.88
C GLY A 181 1.32 -35.43 -42.19
N LEU A 182 0.15 -35.12 -41.64
CA LEU A 182 -0.06 -33.98 -40.77
C LEU A 182 0.40 -34.36 -39.35
N ARG A 183 1.72 -34.39 -39.14
CA ARG A 183 2.31 -34.40 -37.79
C ARG A 183 2.02 -33.06 -37.13
N VAL A 184 1.08 -33.02 -36.20
CA VAL A 184 0.96 -31.91 -35.26
C VAL A 184 2.26 -31.88 -34.45
N LYS A 185 3.13 -30.92 -34.75
CA LYS A 185 4.30 -30.63 -33.92
C LYS A 185 3.80 -30.01 -32.62
N THR A 186 3.72 -30.81 -31.57
CA THR A 186 3.70 -30.29 -30.21
C THR A 186 5.10 -29.76 -29.92
N GLU A 187 5.34 -28.48 -30.18
CA GLU A 187 6.53 -27.84 -29.65
C GLU A 187 6.35 -27.74 -28.13
N ALA A 188 7.24 -28.42 -27.40
CA ALA A 188 7.38 -28.20 -25.98
C ALA A 188 7.88 -26.77 -25.80
N MET A 189 7.11 -25.95 -25.07
CA MET A 189 7.61 -24.70 -24.55
C MET A 189 8.84 -25.03 -23.68
N ASP A 190 10.02 -24.61 -24.13
CA ASP A 190 11.25 -24.70 -23.34
C ASP A 190 11.02 -24.00 -21.99
N ALA A 191 10.87 -24.82 -20.95
CA ALA A 191 11.10 -24.39 -19.59
C ALA A 191 12.61 -24.39 -19.39
N ASP A 192 13.22 -23.25 -19.73
CA ASP A 192 14.61 -22.97 -19.36
C ASP A 192 14.78 -23.09 -17.84
N ASP A 193 15.98 -23.54 -17.51
CA ASP A 193 16.41 -24.21 -16.31
C ASP A 193 16.19 -23.42 -15.02
N GLY A 194 15.66 -24.13 -14.03
CA GLY A 194 15.56 -23.71 -12.63
C GLY A 194 15.61 -24.92 -11.71
N SER A 195 16.37 -25.95 -12.10
CA SER A 195 16.64 -27.11 -11.27
C SER A 195 17.46 -26.71 -10.05
N ASN A 196 16.81 -26.55 -8.89
CA ASN A 196 17.35 -27.18 -7.68
C ASN A 196 16.34 -27.36 -6.54
N CYS A 197 16.20 -28.64 -6.15
CA CYS A 197 16.03 -29.13 -4.78
C CYS A 197 14.62 -29.13 -4.15
N ILE A 198 13.93 -30.28 -4.31
CA ILE A 198 13.17 -30.89 -3.22
C ILE A 198 13.74 -32.29 -3.02
N GLY A 199 14.25 -32.58 -1.81
CA GLY A 199 14.45 -33.95 -1.36
C GLY A 199 15.65 -34.24 -0.47
N GLN A 200 15.87 -33.52 0.64
CA GLN A 200 16.53 -34.08 1.82
C GLN A 200 15.89 -33.50 3.08
N SER A 201 14.83 -34.16 3.54
CA SER A 201 14.49 -34.16 4.96
C SER A 201 15.47 -35.08 5.67
N GLU A 202 15.87 -34.66 6.87
CA GLU A 202 16.76 -35.34 7.83
C GLU A 202 18.26 -35.00 7.73
N LYS A 203 18.66 -34.09 8.64
CA LYS A 203 20.01 -33.61 9.01
C LYS A 203 20.44 -32.23 8.49
N GLN A 204 19.86 -31.16 9.05
CA GLN A 204 20.62 -29.92 9.34
C GLN A 204 19.81 -28.96 10.23
N ARG A 205 20.10 -28.93 11.53
CA ARG A 205 19.52 -27.99 12.50
C ARG A 205 20.39 -26.75 12.72
N GLU A 206 21.39 -26.47 11.87
CA GLU A 206 22.40 -25.43 12.13
C GLU A 206 22.65 -24.42 11.00
N ARG A 207 21.82 -24.36 9.93
CA ARG A 207 22.07 -23.50 8.75
C ARG A 207 21.01 -22.42 8.48
N SER A 208 20.31 -21.93 9.50
CA SER A 208 19.19 -20.97 9.37
C SER A 208 19.59 -19.49 9.44
N GLY A 209 20.88 -19.17 9.60
CA GLY A 209 21.42 -17.80 9.59
C GLY A 209 21.61 -17.22 8.19
N GLY A 210 22.35 -17.91 7.32
CA GLY A 210 22.80 -17.34 6.04
C GLY A 210 21.70 -17.03 5.00
N LYS A 211 20.53 -17.67 5.08
CA LYS A 211 19.40 -17.35 4.18
C LYS A 211 18.67 -16.05 4.57
N ARG A 212 18.71 -15.65 5.84
CA ARG A 212 18.15 -14.36 6.27
C ARG A 212 19.09 -13.22 5.88
N ASP A 213 20.40 -13.43 6.03
CA ASP A 213 21.39 -12.44 5.62
C ASP A 213 21.39 -12.18 4.11
N GLN A 214 21.22 -13.21 3.28
CA GLN A 214 21.09 -13.04 1.81
C GLN A 214 19.80 -12.34 1.36
N VAL A 215 18.72 -12.41 2.14
CA VAL A 215 17.48 -11.69 1.83
C VAL A 215 17.61 -10.21 2.24
N LEU A 216 18.26 -9.94 3.37
CA LEU A 216 18.56 -8.58 3.83
C LEU A 216 19.53 -7.84 2.87
N ASP A 217 20.49 -8.56 2.29
CA ASP A 217 21.47 -8.00 1.34
C ASP A 217 20.81 -7.53 0.02
N LYS A 218 19.79 -8.26 -0.44
CA LYS A 218 18.99 -7.87 -1.62
C LYS A 218 18.10 -6.66 -1.36
N ASP A 219 17.53 -6.57 -0.16
CA ASP A 219 16.73 -5.41 0.25
C ASP A 219 17.62 -4.16 0.41
N ALA A 220 18.85 -4.32 0.90
CA ALA A 220 19.84 -3.24 0.98
C ALA A 220 20.28 -2.74 -0.40
N ALA A 221 20.51 -3.65 -1.36
CA ALA A 221 20.85 -3.28 -2.74
C ALA A 221 19.72 -2.52 -3.44
N MET A 222 18.45 -2.88 -3.17
CA MET A 222 17.28 -2.15 -3.65
C MET A 222 17.19 -0.72 -3.08
N CYS A 223 17.53 -0.53 -1.80
CA CYS A 223 17.57 0.79 -1.18
C CYS A 223 18.63 1.70 -1.84
N SER A 224 19.85 1.17 -2.08
CA SER A 224 20.92 1.95 -2.75
C SER A 224 20.55 2.39 -4.16
N ILE A 225 19.82 1.55 -4.91
CA ILE A 225 19.37 1.91 -6.27
C ILE A 225 18.32 3.03 -6.23
N ILE A 226 17.43 3.03 -5.24
CA ILE A 226 16.41 4.08 -5.08
C ILE A 226 17.06 5.41 -4.67
N ASP A 227 18.08 5.35 -3.81
CA ASP A 227 18.83 6.54 -3.37
C ASP A 227 19.68 7.15 -4.51
N GLU A 228 20.11 6.36 -5.52
CA GLU A 228 20.80 6.88 -6.72
C GLU A 228 19.85 7.50 -7.77
N MET A 229 18.54 7.25 -7.67
CA MET A 229 17.54 7.80 -8.60
C MET A 229 16.91 9.12 -8.12
N THR A 230 17.29 9.62 -6.95
CA THR A 230 16.81 10.87 -6.35
C THR A 230 17.91 11.93 -6.36
#